data_AF-A0A2M7DR10-F1
#
_entry.id   AF-A0A2M7DR10-F1
#
_cell.length_a   1.000
_cell.length_b   1.000
_cell.length_c   1.000
_cell.angle_alpha   90.00
_cell.angle_beta   90.00
_cell.angle_gamma   90.00
#
_symmetry.space_group_name_H-M   'P 1'
#
loop_
_entity.id
_entity.type
_entity.pdbx_description
1 polymer ?
#
loop_
_entity_poly.entity_id
_entity_poly.type
_entity_poly.pdbx_seq_one_letter_code
_entity_poly.pdbx_strand_id
1 'polypeptide(L)'
;MGKSENLSPFIIGNVNSLMYLGIIAIVVILGRWTFWFFSINYLIVFQLLVLPAVLFFVFFSNPAFYFAGAVLLGFLNGFTFLSSSSYSLMFEGKKDKYININESMVGLGLLLSGLIGLLCIRMISVKYSFLSGIVIVVGVVIIELVYYSLKKKSVQ
;
A
#
# COMPACT_ATOMS: atom_id res chain seq x y z
N MET A 1 -5.81 9.88 24.01
CA MET A 1 -4.47 9.57 23.46
C MET A 1 -4.25 10.07 22.03
N GLY A 2 -5.14 10.90 21.44
CA GLY A 2 -4.89 11.69 20.23
C GLY A 2 -4.48 13.15 20.49
N LYS A 3 -3.94 13.45 21.69
CA LYS A 3 -3.56 14.81 22.11
C LYS A 3 -2.15 15.22 21.66
N SER A 4 -1.35 14.32 21.08
CA SER A 4 0.07 14.61 20.79
C SER A 4 0.31 15.43 19.51
N GLU A 5 -0.68 15.55 18.60
CA GLU A 5 -0.49 16.28 17.34
C GLU A 5 -1.59 17.32 17.02
N ASN A 6 -2.53 17.60 17.94
CA ASN A 6 -3.64 18.56 17.73
C ASN A 6 -4.46 18.34 16.43
N LEU A 7 -4.47 17.12 15.89
CA LEU A 7 -5.27 16.79 14.72
C LEU A 7 -6.74 16.64 15.14
N SER A 8 -7.60 17.48 14.55
CA SER A 8 -9.05 17.39 14.76
C SER A 8 -9.58 16.03 14.27
N PRO A 9 -10.53 15.40 14.98
CA PRO A 9 -11.22 14.20 14.50
C PRO A 9 -11.79 14.34 13.09
N PHE A 10 -12.19 15.55 12.71
CA PHE A 10 -12.68 15.87 11.37
C PHE A 10 -11.61 15.66 10.29
N ILE A 11 -10.36 16.01 10.56
CA ILE A 11 -9.24 15.82 9.62
C ILE A 11 -8.98 14.33 9.41
N ILE A 12 -9.00 13.54 10.49
CA ILE A 12 -8.81 12.08 10.44
C ILE A 12 -9.94 11.43 9.62
N GLY A 13 -11.19 11.83 9.86
CA GLY A 13 -12.34 11.36 9.09
C GLY A 13 -12.18 11.63 7.60
N ASN A 14 -11.85 12.86 7.22
CA ASN A 14 -11.66 13.26 5.82
C ASN A 14 -10.50 12.53 5.15
N VAL A 15 -9.37 12.35 5.84
CA VAL A 15 -8.23 11.56 5.34
C VAL A 15 -8.67 10.14 5.01
N ASN A 16 -9.39 9.47 5.92
CA ASN A 16 -9.88 8.11 5.68
C ASN A 16 -10.88 8.06 4.51
N SER A 17 -11.85 8.97 4.45
CA SER A 17 -12.81 9.03 3.36
C SER A 17 -12.13 9.24 2.01
N LEU A 18 -11.15 10.15 1.92
CA LEU A 18 -10.38 10.39 0.70
C LEU A 18 -9.53 9.18 0.30
N MET A 19 -8.95 8.47 1.27
CA MET A 19 -8.23 7.23 1.00
C MET A 19 -9.16 6.17 0.40
N TYR A 20 -10.35 5.97 0.95
CA TYR A 20 -11.34 5.03 0.39
C TYR A 20 -11.86 5.45 -0.99
N LEU A 21 -12.12 6.75 -1.19
CA LEU A 21 -12.45 7.28 -2.52
C LEU A 21 -11.33 7.00 -3.52
N GLY A 22 -10.07 7.13 -3.08
CA GLY A 22 -8.91 6.81 -3.89
C GLY A 22 -8.86 5.35 -4.31
N ILE A 23 -9.13 4.43 -3.37
CA ILE A 23 -9.22 2.98 -3.65
C ILE A 23 -10.32 2.70 -4.68
N ILE A 24 -11.51 3.25 -4.50
CA ILE A 24 -12.62 3.04 -5.43
C ILE A 24 -12.28 3.60 -6.81
N ALA A 25 -11.73 4.82 -6.87
CA ALA A 25 -11.37 5.48 -8.11
C ALA A 25 -10.37 4.65 -8.93
N ILE A 26 -9.27 4.20 -8.32
CA ILE A 26 -8.25 3.45 -9.04
C ILE A 26 -8.76 2.08 -9.50
N VAL A 27 -9.60 1.41 -8.71
CA VAL A 27 -10.22 0.14 -9.08
C VAL A 27 -11.14 0.31 -10.29
N VAL A 28 -11.93 1.39 -10.32
CA VAL A 28 -12.80 1.70 -11.46
C VAL A 28 -11.98 2.07 -12.71
N ILE A 29 -10.91 2.85 -12.55
CA ILE A 29 -10.05 3.26 -13.67
C ILE A 29 -9.34 2.03 -14.27
N LEU A 30 -8.66 1.25 -13.42
CA LEU A 30 -7.84 0.12 -13.86
C LEU A 30 -8.65 -1.11 -14.21
N GLY A 31 -9.85 -1.28 -13.65
CA GLY A 31 -10.76 -2.37 -14.03
C GLY A 31 -11.19 -2.31 -15.50
N ARG A 32 -11.01 -1.17 -16.18
CA ARG A 32 -11.35 -1.00 -17.59
C ARG A 32 -10.19 -1.33 -18.55
N TRP A 33 -8.97 -1.42 -18.04
CA TRP A 33 -7.77 -1.58 -18.86
C TRP A 33 -6.96 -2.79 -18.40
N THR A 34 -6.35 -3.53 -19.32
CA THR A 34 -5.62 -4.77 -18.99
C THR A 34 -4.11 -4.67 -19.21
N PHE A 35 -3.61 -3.55 -19.76
CA PHE A 35 -2.19 -3.38 -20.10
C PHE A 35 -1.24 -3.46 -18.89
N TRP A 36 -1.76 -3.25 -17.68
CA TRP A 36 -0.98 -3.26 -16.44
C TRP A 36 -0.89 -4.66 -15.83
N PHE A 37 -1.69 -5.62 -16.30
CA PHE A 37 -1.66 -6.98 -15.79
C PHE A 37 -0.29 -7.65 -16.01
N PHE A 38 0.19 -8.31 -14.96
CA PHE A 38 1.44 -9.08 -14.89
C PHE A 38 2.73 -8.33 -15.24
N SER A 39 2.66 -7.00 -15.35
CA SER A 39 3.84 -6.19 -15.66
C SER A 39 4.51 -5.71 -14.38
N ILE A 40 5.71 -6.25 -14.14
CA ILE A 40 6.54 -5.91 -12.98
C ILE A 40 6.90 -4.42 -12.94
N ASN A 41 7.02 -3.77 -14.10
CA ASN A 41 7.35 -2.35 -14.17
C ASN A 41 6.25 -1.49 -13.54
N TYR A 42 4.98 -1.76 -13.85
CA TYR A 42 3.88 -1.02 -13.21
C TYR A 42 3.82 -1.31 -11.71
N LEU A 43 4.02 -2.57 -11.33
CA LEU A 43 3.96 -2.97 -9.92
C LEU A 43 5.04 -2.25 -9.09
N ILE A 44 6.29 -2.22 -9.57
CA ILE A 44 7.38 -1.49 -8.91
C ILE A 44 7.10 0.02 -8.87
N VAL A 45 6.63 0.61 -9.98
CA VAL A 45 6.34 2.05 -10.02
C VAL A 45 5.28 2.42 -8.99
N PHE A 46 4.18 1.67 -8.91
CA PHE A 46 3.13 1.91 -7.91
C PHE A 46 3.63 1.68 -6.48
N GLN A 47 4.46 0.67 -6.23
CA GLN A 47 5.07 0.49 -4.91
C GLN A 47 5.98 1.67 -4.53
N LEU A 48 6.82 2.15 -5.44
CA LEU A 48 7.73 3.28 -5.18
C LEU A 48 6.97 4.60 -4.97
N LEU A 49 5.79 4.77 -5.55
CA LEU A 49 4.91 5.91 -5.28
C LEU A 49 4.41 5.97 -3.83
N VAL A 50 4.58 4.91 -3.02
CA VAL A 50 4.29 4.97 -1.58
C VAL A 50 5.24 5.94 -0.88
N LEU A 51 6.48 6.08 -1.37
CA LEU A 51 7.48 6.99 -0.81
C LEU A 51 6.96 8.44 -0.75
N PRO A 52 6.61 9.11 -1.87
CA PRO A 52 6.09 10.47 -1.82
C PRO A 52 4.80 10.59 -1.00
N ALA A 53 3.94 9.58 -1.02
CA ALA A 53 2.72 9.57 -0.21
C ALA A 53 3.04 9.64 1.29
N VAL A 54 3.98 8.81 1.76
CA VAL A 54 4.44 8.82 3.16
C VAL A 54 5.18 10.12 3.49
N LEU A 55 6.01 10.62 2.58
CA LEU A 55 6.73 11.88 2.79
C LEU A 55 5.77 13.06 3.03
N PHE A 56 4.59 13.06 2.39
CA PHE A 56 3.55 14.07 2.66
C PHE A 56 3.05 14.04 4.11
N PHE A 57 2.88 12.86 4.71
CA PHE A 57 2.45 12.72 6.10
C PHE A 57 3.53 13.08 7.12
N VAL A 58 4.80 12.83 6.79
CA VAL A 58 5.93 13.01 7.72
C VAL A 58 6.40 14.46 7.75
N PHE A 59 6.63 15.06 6.58
CA PHE A 59 7.34 16.33 6.46
C PHE A 59 6.43 17.56 6.44
N PHE A 60 5.15 17.40 6.09
CA PHE A 60 4.24 18.53 5.95
C PHE A 60 3.20 18.53 7.06
N SER A 61 3.01 19.69 7.69
CA SER A 61 1.97 19.90 8.71
C SER A 61 0.69 20.53 8.15
N ASN A 62 0.67 20.88 6.85
CA ASN A 62 -0.48 21.52 6.22
C ASN A 62 -1.52 20.44 5.80
N PRO A 63 -2.81 20.58 6.20
CA PRO A 63 -3.88 19.62 5.88
C PRO A 63 -4.00 19.23 4.40
N ALA A 64 -3.67 20.14 3.47
CA ALA A 64 -3.71 19.85 2.04
C ALA A 64 -2.78 18.69 1.65
N PHE A 65 -1.59 18.58 2.28
CA PHE A 65 -0.66 17.49 2.02
C PHE A 65 -1.12 16.18 2.63
N TYR A 66 -1.80 16.21 3.78
CA TYR A 66 -2.44 15.02 4.35
C TYR A 66 -3.51 14.47 3.40
N PHE A 67 -4.32 15.35 2.79
CA PHE A 67 -5.33 14.94 1.81
C PHE A 67 -4.71 14.39 0.52
N ALA A 68 -3.68 15.04 -0.02
CA ALA A 68 -2.95 14.55 -1.19
C ALA A 68 -2.30 13.18 -0.93
N GLY A 69 -1.65 13.02 0.23
CA GLY A 69 -1.08 11.74 0.67
C GLY A 69 -2.14 10.65 0.83
N ALA A 70 -3.33 11.00 1.34
CA ALA A 70 -4.43 10.05 1.53
C ALA A 70 -4.97 9.52 0.20
N VAL A 71 -5.22 10.42 -0.76
CA VAL A 71 -5.66 10.03 -2.10
C VAL A 71 -4.62 9.16 -2.78
N LEU A 72 -3.35 9.55 -2.70
CA LEU A 72 -2.26 8.78 -3.30
C LEU A 72 -2.15 7.39 -2.65
N LEU A 73 -2.09 7.29 -1.32
CA LEU A 73 -2.11 5.99 -0.63
C LEU A 73 -3.33 5.15 -1.00
N GLY A 74 -4.50 5.78 -1.13
CA GLY A 74 -5.72 5.10 -1.59
C GLY A 74 -5.55 4.48 -2.97
N PHE A 75 -4.98 5.23 -3.92
CA PHE A 75 -4.71 4.74 -5.28
C PHE A 75 -3.71 3.57 -5.26
N LEU A 76 -2.67 3.66 -4.45
CA LEU A 76 -1.65 2.61 -4.38
C LEU A 76 -2.18 1.35 -3.72
N ASN A 77 -2.98 1.50 -2.67
CA ASN A 77 -3.63 0.37 -2.00
C ASN A 77 -4.63 -0.31 -2.95
N GLY A 78 -5.46 0.46 -3.66
CA GLY A 78 -6.39 -0.08 -4.63
C GLY A 78 -5.70 -0.79 -5.81
N PHE A 79 -4.60 -0.24 -6.34
CA PHE A 79 -3.78 -0.92 -7.36
C PHE A 79 -3.23 -2.24 -6.83
N THR A 80 -2.61 -2.22 -5.65
CA THR A 80 -1.97 -3.41 -5.06
C THR A 80 -3.01 -4.50 -4.81
N PHE A 81 -4.16 -4.14 -4.21
CA PHE A 81 -5.27 -5.05 -3.97
C PHE A 81 -5.83 -5.66 -5.27
N LEU A 82 -6.06 -4.83 -6.29
CA LEU A 82 -6.59 -5.29 -7.57
C LEU A 82 -5.60 -6.21 -8.29
N SER A 83 -4.31 -5.87 -8.26
CA SER A 83 -3.25 -6.67 -8.87
C SER A 83 -3.07 -8.03 -8.18
N SER A 84 -2.97 -8.06 -6.85
CA SER A 84 -2.75 -9.31 -6.11
C SER A 84 -3.93 -10.27 -6.24
N SER A 85 -5.15 -9.72 -6.24
CA SER A 85 -6.39 -10.48 -6.46
C SER A 85 -6.48 -11.02 -7.89
N SER A 86 -6.25 -10.17 -8.89
CA SER A 86 -6.30 -10.56 -10.31
C SER A 86 -5.27 -11.63 -10.63
N TYR A 87 -4.03 -11.48 -10.14
CA TYR A 87 -2.97 -12.46 -10.39
C TYR A 87 -3.28 -13.79 -9.72
N SER A 88 -3.78 -13.78 -8.49
CA SER A 88 -4.18 -15.00 -7.77
C SER A 88 -5.32 -15.74 -8.49
N LEU A 89 -6.27 -15.00 -9.06
CA LEU A 89 -7.42 -15.55 -9.78
C LEU A 89 -7.05 -16.20 -11.13
N MET A 90 -6.03 -15.68 -11.79
CA MET A 90 -5.62 -16.10 -13.14
C MET A 90 -4.64 -17.29 -13.16
N PHE A 91 -4.20 -17.80 -12.00
CA PHE A 91 -3.42 -19.04 -11.93
C PHE A 91 -4.30 -20.29 -12.06
N GLU A 92 -4.41 -20.81 -13.28
CA GLU A 92 -5.16 -22.03 -13.59
C GLU A 92 -4.72 -23.24 -12.73
N GLY A 93 -5.70 -24.02 -12.26
CA GLY A 93 -5.48 -25.24 -11.47
C GLY A 93 -5.07 -25.04 -10.00
N LYS A 94 -4.77 -23.81 -9.56
CA LYS A 94 -4.37 -23.51 -8.16
C LYS A 94 -5.00 -22.24 -7.58
N LYS A 95 -5.99 -21.67 -8.26
CA LYS A 95 -6.71 -20.44 -7.88
C LYS A 95 -7.05 -20.38 -6.38
N ASP A 96 -7.74 -21.39 -5.86
CA ASP A 96 -8.22 -21.37 -4.45
C ASP A 96 -7.06 -21.31 -3.46
N LYS A 97 -5.96 -22.01 -3.74
CA LYS A 97 -4.76 -21.97 -2.90
C LYS A 97 -4.15 -20.56 -2.88
N TYR A 98 -3.99 -19.93 -4.04
CA TYR A 98 -3.36 -18.62 -4.12
C TYR A 98 -4.24 -17.49 -3.57
N ILE A 99 -5.57 -17.56 -3.76
CA ILE A 99 -6.52 -16.65 -3.12
C ILE A 99 -6.44 -16.78 -1.60
N ASN A 100 -6.46 -18.00 -1.06
CA ASN A 100 -6.39 -18.21 0.39
C ASN A 100 -5.08 -17.66 0.98
N ILE A 101 -3.95 -17.81 0.27
CA ILE A 101 -2.68 -17.20 0.66
C ILE A 101 -2.77 -15.67 0.60
N ASN A 102 -3.33 -15.10 -0.47
CA ASN A 102 -3.49 -13.65 -0.62
C ASN A 102 -4.31 -13.06 0.53
N GLU A 103 -5.49 -13.63 0.82
CA GLU A 103 -6.35 -13.18 1.92
C GLU A 103 -5.68 -13.33 3.29
N SER A 104 -4.94 -14.43 3.50
CA SER A 104 -4.16 -14.62 4.73
C SER A 104 -3.09 -13.55 4.90
N MET A 105 -2.40 -13.19 3.82
CA MET A 105 -1.36 -12.14 3.82
C MET A 105 -1.97 -10.76 4.05
N VAL A 106 -3.12 -10.46 3.45
CA VAL A 106 -3.87 -9.21 3.69
C VAL A 106 -4.28 -9.10 5.15
N GLY A 107 -4.88 -10.17 5.71
CA GLY A 107 -5.28 -10.22 7.12
C GLY A 107 -4.10 -10.07 8.09
N LEU A 108 -2.99 -10.77 7.82
CA LEU A 108 -1.76 -10.63 8.59
C LEU A 108 -1.17 -9.22 8.50
N GLY A 109 -1.18 -8.61 7.31
CA GLY A 109 -0.73 -7.23 7.12
C GLY A 109 -1.56 -6.22 7.92
N LEU A 110 -2.89 -6.36 7.93
CA LEU A 110 -3.78 -5.52 8.73
C LEU A 110 -3.52 -5.67 10.24
N LEU A 111 -3.31 -6.91 10.71
CA LEU A 111 -2.98 -7.18 12.11
C LEU A 111 -1.64 -6.55 12.49
N LEU A 112 -0.59 -6.85 11.72
CA LEU A 112 0.78 -6.40 12.01
C LEU A 112 0.91 -4.88 11.91
N SER A 113 0.28 -4.25 10.91
CA SER A 113 0.28 -2.79 10.78
C SER A 113 -0.39 -2.09 11.97
N GLY A 114 -1.50 -2.65 12.49
CA GLY A 114 -2.14 -2.13 13.70
C GLY A 114 -1.25 -2.21 14.94
N LEU A 115 -0.55 -3.35 15.13
CA LEU A 115 0.37 -3.56 16.25
C LEU A 115 1.61 -2.67 16.15
N ILE A 116 2.27 -2.65 15.00
CA ILE A 116 3.46 -1.82 14.74
C ILE A 116 3.09 -0.34 14.87
N GLY A 117 1.96 0.08 14.28
CA GLY A 117 1.48 1.45 14.38
C GLY A 117 1.22 1.89 15.82
N LEU A 118 0.56 1.04 16.62
CA LEU A 118 0.31 1.31 18.03
C LEU A 118 1.62 1.45 18.83
N LEU A 119 2.60 0.57 18.58
CA LEU A 119 3.91 0.63 19.22
C LEU A 119 4.68 1.90 18.84
N CYS A 120 4.73 2.24 17.55
CA CYS A 120 5.39 3.45 17.05
C CYS A 120 4.76 4.73 17.61
N ILE A 121 3.43 4.79 17.70
CA ILE A 121 2.72 5.93 18.30
C ILE A 121 3.07 6.08 19.78
N ARG A 122 3.19 4.95 20.52
CA ARG A 122 3.55 4.97 21.94
C ARG A 122 5.00 5.39 22.20
N MET A 123 5.92 5.03 21.31
CA MET A 123 7.35 5.17 21.54
C MET A 123 7.99 6.40 20.87
N ILE A 124 7.44 6.87 19.74
CA ILE A 124 8.10 7.89 18.90
C ILE A 124 7.14 9.05 18.61
N SER A 125 6.23 8.90 17.65
CA SER A 125 5.17 9.85 17.31
C SER A 125 4.26 9.25 16.24
N VAL A 126 3.09 9.86 16.01
CA VAL A 126 2.18 9.48 14.93
C VAL A 126 2.83 9.72 13.56
N LYS A 127 3.45 10.88 13.33
CA LYS A 127 4.19 11.18 12.08
C LYS A 127 5.22 10.11 11.70
N TYR A 128 6.04 9.67 12.66
CA TYR A 128 7.11 8.70 12.37
C TYR A 128 6.59 7.28 12.24
N SER A 129 5.38 6.97 12.72
CA SER A 129 4.75 5.68 12.50
C SER A 129 4.56 5.36 11.02
N PHE A 130 4.36 6.37 10.17
CA PHE A 130 4.23 6.18 8.72
C PHE A 130 5.52 5.69 8.04
N LEU A 131 6.69 5.95 8.63
CA LEU A 131 7.98 5.47 8.08
C LEU A 131 8.10 3.94 8.11
N SER A 132 7.39 3.25 9.00
CA SER A 132 7.35 1.78 9.02
C SER A 132 6.84 1.21 7.69
N GLY A 133 5.89 1.89 7.04
CA GLY A 133 5.40 1.51 5.72
C GLY A 133 6.47 1.58 4.63
N ILE A 134 7.35 2.58 4.68
CA ILE A 134 8.48 2.69 3.74
C ILE A 134 9.41 1.48 3.88
N VAL A 135 9.77 1.11 5.12
CA VAL A 135 10.68 -0.01 5.37
C VAL A 135 10.11 -1.31 4.78
N ILE A 136 8.82 -1.55 4.98
CA ILE A 136 8.14 -2.74 4.45
C ILE A 136 8.13 -2.71 2.92
N VAL A 137 7.71 -1.60 2.31
CA VAL A 137 7.62 -1.48 0.84
C VAL A 137 8.98 -1.64 0.18
N VAL A 138 10.02 -0.98 0.70
CA VAL A 138 11.39 -1.13 0.18
C VAL A 138 11.85 -2.59 0.28
N GLY A 139 11.57 -3.27 1.39
CA GLY A 139 11.87 -4.68 1.55
C GLY A 139 11.17 -5.56 0.51
N VAL A 140 9.88 -5.32 0.26
CA VAL A 140 9.10 -6.03 -0.76
C VAL A 140 9.66 -5.78 -2.18
N VAL A 141 9.92 -4.53 -2.55
CA VAL A 141 10.53 -4.17 -3.85
C VAL A 141 11.86 -4.89 -4.05
N ILE A 142 12.72 -4.94 -3.03
CA ILE A 142 14.01 -5.66 -3.10
C ILE A 142 13.77 -7.15 -3.35
N ILE A 143 12.86 -7.77 -2.60
CA ILE A 143 12.53 -9.20 -2.76
C ILE A 143 12.02 -9.48 -4.17
N GLU A 144 11.13 -8.64 -4.71
CA GLU A 144 10.59 -8.77 -6.06
C GLU A 144 11.68 -8.66 -7.13
N LEU A 145 12.57 -7.67 -7.01
CA LEU A 145 13.70 -7.47 -7.92
C LEU A 145 14.67 -8.66 -7.88
N VAL A 146 15.00 -9.17 -6.69
CA VAL A 146 15.86 -10.34 -6.52
C VAL A 146 15.20 -11.57 -7.17
N TYR A 147 13.92 -11.84 -6.86
CA TYR A 147 13.21 -12.98 -7.43
C TYR A 147 13.12 -12.91 -8.96
N TYR A 148 12.82 -11.74 -9.51
CA TYR A 148 12.76 -11.52 -10.95
C TYR A 148 14.13 -11.73 -11.61
N SER A 149 15.21 -11.24 -10.99
CA SER A 149 16.58 -11.42 -11.50
C SER A 149 17.02 -12.89 -11.53
N LEU A 150 16.63 -13.68 -10.52
CA LEU A 150 16.94 -15.12 -10.44
C LEU A 150 16.17 -15.90 -11.50
N LYS A 151 14.87 -15.62 -11.66
CA LYS A 151 14.03 -16.28 -12.68
C LYS A 151 14.48 -15.95 -14.10
N LYS A 152 14.96 -14.73 -14.36
CA LYS A 152 15.52 -14.36 -15.67
C LYS A 152 16.78 -15.18 -15.99
N LYS A 153 17.64 -15.44 -15.00
CA LYS A 153 18.86 -16.25 -15.19
C LYS A 153 18.59 -17.73 -15.43
N SER A 154 17.49 -18.29 -14.93
CA SER A 154 17.16 -19.72 -15.12
C SER A 154 16.53 -20.05 -16.48
N VAL A 155 16.15 -19.04 -17.26
CA VAL A 155 15.51 -19.19 -18.58
C VAL A 155 16.49 -18.93 -19.74
N GLN A 156 17.70 -18.45 -19.43
CA GLN A 156 18.82 -18.29 -20.37
C GLN A 156 19.78 -19.47 -20.23
#